data_AF-A0A7W1BX57-F1
#
_entry.id   AF-A0A7W1BX57-F1
#
_cell.length_a   1.000
_cell.length_b   1.000
_cell.length_c   1.000
_cell.angle_alpha   90.00
_cell.angle_beta   90.00
_cell.angle_gamma   90.00
#
_symmetry.space_group_name_H-M   'P 1'
#
loop_
_entity.id
_entity.type
_entity.pdbx_description
1 polymer ?
#
loop_
_entity_poly.entity_id
_entity_poly.type
_entity_poly.pdbx_seq_one_letter_code
_entity_poly.pdbx_strand_id
1 'polypeptide(L)'
;GNLLERYLAENGRYPGAIALVLWGLDNIKTQGEGVAQAFWLLGVRPVRDALNRVTEVEAIPLEELKRPRIDVVMTISGIFRDLFSPTVLLLDKAVRLVADLDEPSEMNYLRRHVMEQVRNDVCHFDDAVARVFSNAPGNYGTNVNFMVMDSQWDRDETLGELFVTRKCFAYGRDSEGRAVEGREAQGALDQALRRVEATYQNIDTFEIGITDVDHYFEYLGGISKAVETRAQARPSIYLSDSLSRDARIRSLEETVRLESRSKTLNPKWYEGMLNHGFRGVAEIESHVSNTFGWSATADAVDDWIYTEVAKTFVLNQAMLERLRTLNPHSAHSLVGRLLEAHGRGYWEPDAVLLDRLREISGSLEDQLEGVA
;
A
#
# COMPACT_ATOMS: atom_id res chain seq x y z
N GLY A 1 -16.63 -1.65 10.58
CA GLY A 1 -17.85 -1.59 9.77
C GLY A 1 -17.55 -0.98 8.42
N ASN A 2 -17.03 0.23 8.43
CA ASN A 2 -16.96 1.13 7.27
C ASN A 2 -16.30 0.54 6.00
N LEU A 3 -15.24 -0.28 6.10
CA LEU A 3 -14.59 -0.87 4.92
C LEU A 3 -15.50 -1.87 4.18
N LEU A 4 -16.09 -2.82 4.92
CA LEU A 4 -16.96 -3.83 4.31
C LEU A 4 -18.26 -3.22 3.79
N GLU A 5 -18.79 -2.21 4.49
CA GLU A 5 -19.96 -1.46 4.03
C GLU A 5 -19.68 -0.71 2.72
N ARG A 6 -18.52 -0.04 2.62
CA ARG A 6 -18.09 0.64 1.39
C ARG A 6 -17.95 -0.36 0.24
N TYR A 7 -17.23 -1.45 0.45
CA TYR A 7 -17.04 -2.49 -0.59
C TYR A 7 -18.38 -3.10 -1.02
N LEU A 8 -19.27 -3.41 -0.06
CA LEU A 8 -20.59 -3.97 -0.32
C LEU A 8 -21.46 -3.01 -1.14
N ALA A 9 -21.41 -1.71 -0.86
CA ALA A 9 -22.14 -0.70 -1.61
C ALA A 9 -21.67 -0.58 -3.07
N GLU A 10 -20.37 -0.73 -3.31
CA GLU A 10 -19.78 -0.65 -4.66
C GLU A 10 -19.93 -1.94 -5.46
N ASN A 11 -19.86 -3.12 -4.81
CA ASN A 11 -19.76 -4.42 -5.48
C ASN A 11 -20.98 -5.33 -5.28
N GLY A 12 -21.91 -4.97 -4.40
CA GLY A 12 -23.12 -5.75 -4.13
C GLY A 12 -22.91 -7.07 -3.36
N ARG A 13 -21.67 -7.39 -2.97
CA ARG A 13 -21.29 -8.57 -2.18
C ARG A 13 -20.12 -8.26 -1.24
N TYR A 14 -19.91 -9.11 -0.24
CA TYR A 14 -18.69 -9.06 0.58
C TYR A 14 -17.46 -9.54 -0.23
N PRO A 15 -16.26 -8.99 0.05
CA PRO A 15 -15.04 -9.46 -0.58
C PRO A 15 -14.67 -10.86 -0.06
N GLY A 16 -14.22 -11.75 -0.93
CA GLY A 16 -13.74 -13.08 -0.58
C GLY A 16 -12.48 -13.03 0.29
N ALA A 17 -11.52 -12.18 -0.09
CA ALA A 17 -10.32 -11.91 0.68
C ALA A 17 -9.89 -10.44 0.59
N ILE A 18 -9.25 -9.94 1.64
CA ILE A 18 -8.66 -8.61 1.73
C ILE A 18 -7.18 -8.73 2.08
N ALA A 19 -6.31 -7.98 1.40
CA ALA A 19 -4.93 -7.83 1.83
C ALA A 19 -4.74 -6.56 2.69
N LEU A 20 -4.17 -6.73 3.88
CA LEU A 20 -3.87 -5.66 4.82
C LEU A 20 -2.37 -5.40 4.91
N VAL A 21 -2.00 -4.14 4.92
CA VAL A 21 -0.66 -3.70 5.31
C VAL A 21 -0.70 -3.26 6.78
N LEU A 22 0.12 -3.89 7.63
CA LEU A 22 0.24 -3.54 9.05
C LEU A 22 1.63 -2.97 9.33
N TRP A 23 1.68 -1.75 9.86
CA TRP A 23 2.93 -1.07 10.19
C TRP A 23 3.19 -1.09 11.69
N GLY A 24 4.46 -0.92 12.07
CA GLY A 24 4.81 -0.84 13.48
C GLY A 24 4.28 0.45 14.12
N LEU A 25 4.56 1.58 13.48
CA LEU A 25 4.31 2.91 14.05
C LEU A 25 2.82 3.24 14.19
N ASP A 26 1.98 2.88 13.22
CA ASP A 26 0.53 3.10 13.31
C ASP A 26 -0.08 2.31 14.48
N ASN A 27 0.35 1.08 14.68
CA ASN A 27 -0.13 0.22 15.77
C ASN A 27 0.38 0.69 17.14
N ILE A 28 1.56 1.32 17.23
CA ILE A 28 2.00 2.02 18.46
C ILE A 28 1.07 3.21 18.76
N LYS A 29 0.84 4.07 17.76
CA LYS A 29 0.04 5.30 17.92
C LYS A 29 -1.42 5.02 18.27
N THR A 30 -2.01 4.00 17.65
CA THR A 30 -3.43 3.64 17.78
C THR A 30 -3.70 2.54 18.80
N GLN A 31 -2.67 2.01 19.45
CA GLN A 31 -2.76 0.87 20.38
C GLN A 31 -3.32 -0.40 19.72
N GLY A 32 -2.96 -0.64 18.46
CA GLY A 32 -3.27 -1.89 17.74
C GLY A 32 -4.55 -1.84 16.90
N GLU A 33 -4.96 -0.69 16.38
CA GLU A 33 -6.19 -0.60 15.57
C GLU A 33 -6.11 -1.48 14.31
N GLY A 34 -4.98 -1.49 13.60
CA GLY A 34 -4.79 -2.36 12.42
C GLY A 34 -4.91 -3.85 12.75
N VAL A 35 -4.36 -4.27 13.89
CA VAL A 35 -4.51 -5.65 14.41
C VAL A 35 -5.98 -5.95 14.74
N ALA A 36 -6.67 -5.02 15.39
CA ALA A 36 -8.09 -5.16 15.71
C ALA A 36 -8.97 -5.22 14.45
N GLN A 37 -8.63 -4.48 13.40
CA GLN A 37 -9.28 -4.54 12.10
C GLN A 37 -9.11 -5.93 11.45
N ALA A 38 -7.90 -6.51 11.48
CA ALA A 38 -7.65 -7.87 11.00
C ALA A 38 -8.49 -8.90 11.77
N PHE A 39 -8.51 -8.82 13.11
CA PHE A 39 -9.35 -9.67 13.95
C PHE A 39 -10.83 -9.52 13.63
N TRP A 40 -11.31 -8.29 13.49
CA TRP A 40 -12.70 -8.04 13.14
C TRP A 40 -13.04 -8.67 11.80
N LEU A 41 -12.24 -8.47 10.74
CA LEU A 41 -12.48 -9.06 9.42
C LEU A 41 -12.59 -10.60 9.48
N LEU A 42 -11.66 -11.25 10.19
CA LEU A 42 -11.69 -12.70 10.49
C LEU A 42 -12.88 -13.11 11.37
N GLY A 43 -13.49 -12.17 12.08
CA GLY A 43 -14.61 -12.40 13.00
C GLY A 43 -14.16 -12.97 14.34
N VAL A 44 -12.98 -12.59 14.82
CA VAL A 44 -12.49 -12.95 16.15
C VAL A 44 -12.40 -11.73 17.03
N ARG A 45 -12.37 -11.93 18.36
CA ARG A 45 -12.09 -10.87 19.32
C ARG A 45 -10.90 -11.24 20.22
N PRO A 46 -10.07 -10.27 20.62
CA PRO A 46 -8.98 -10.51 21.54
C PRO A 46 -9.51 -10.81 22.95
N VAL A 47 -8.88 -11.77 23.63
CA VAL A 47 -9.17 -12.16 25.01
C VAL A 47 -7.99 -11.77 25.89
N ARG A 48 -8.29 -11.14 27.03
CA ARG A 48 -7.31 -10.67 27.99
C ARG A 48 -7.12 -11.68 29.12
N ASP A 49 -5.88 -11.90 29.51
CA ASP A 49 -5.54 -12.70 30.69
C ASP A 49 -5.76 -11.92 32.00
N ALA A 50 -5.50 -12.57 33.13
CA ALA A 50 -5.63 -11.96 34.46
C ALA A 50 -4.69 -10.77 34.69
N LEU A 51 -3.63 -10.62 33.88
CA LEU A 51 -2.69 -9.50 33.91
C LEU A 51 -3.03 -8.43 32.85
N ASN A 52 -4.24 -8.50 32.27
CA ASN A 52 -4.75 -7.59 31.25
C ASN A 52 -3.98 -7.63 29.91
N ARG A 53 -3.18 -8.68 29.68
CA ARG A 53 -2.43 -8.90 28.43
C ARG A 53 -3.31 -9.61 27.43
N VAL A 54 -3.25 -9.20 26.17
CA VAL A 54 -3.94 -9.92 25.10
C VAL A 54 -3.06 -11.09 24.68
N THR A 55 -3.45 -12.31 25.06
CA THR A 55 -2.69 -13.55 24.77
C THR A 55 -3.48 -14.54 23.93
N GLU A 56 -4.80 -14.34 23.83
CA GLU A 56 -5.74 -15.28 23.25
C GLU A 56 -6.73 -14.56 22.34
N VAL A 57 -7.39 -15.33 21.46
CA VAL A 57 -8.47 -14.86 20.60
C VAL A 57 -9.60 -15.89 20.63
N GLU A 58 -10.84 -15.41 20.55
CA GLU A 58 -12.02 -16.26 20.45
C GLU A 58 -12.84 -15.88 19.21
N ALA A 59 -13.48 -16.88 18.59
CA ALA A 59 -14.35 -16.65 17.46
C ALA A 59 -15.65 -15.98 17.91
N ILE A 60 -16.03 -14.89 17.25
CA ILE A 60 -17.35 -14.27 17.38
C ILE A 60 -18.36 -15.22 16.69
N PRO A 61 -19.42 -15.70 17.35
CA PRO A 61 -20.44 -16.53 16.71
C PRO A 61 -21.07 -15.84 15.50
N LEU A 62 -21.43 -16.59 14.45
CA LEU A 62 -21.98 -16.01 13.21
C LEU A 62 -23.28 -15.24 13.45
N GLU A 63 -24.08 -15.65 14.44
CA GLU A 63 -25.32 -14.98 14.86
C GLU A 63 -25.06 -13.56 15.38
N GLU A 64 -23.90 -13.35 16.01
CA GLU A 64 -23.44 -12.04 16.46
C GLU A 64 -22.72 -11.29 15.34
N LEU A 65 -21.89 -11.97 14.55
CA LEU A 65 -21.08 -11.39 13.48
C LEU A 65 -21.95 -10.85 12.33
N LYS A 66 -23.06 -11.52 12.01
CA LYS A 66 -24.08 -11.12 11.01
C LYS A 66 -23.56 -10.89 9.58
N ARG A 67 -22.40 -11.46 9.26
CA ARG A 67 -21.78 -11.47 7.92
C ARG A 67 -20.81 -12.64 7.81
N PRO A 68 -20.33 -12.97 6.60
CA PRO A 68 -19.24 -13.91 6.44
C PRO A 68 -17.95 -13.44 7.13
N ARG A 69 -17.14 -14.41 7.53
CA ARG A 69 -15.73 -14.21 7.88
C ARG A 69 -14.94 -14.00 6.59
N ILE A 70 -14.17 -12.93 6.55
CA ILE A 70 -13.40 -12.53 5.39
C ILE A 70 -12.01 -13.15 5.51
N ASP A 71 -11.45 -13.69 4.42
CA ASP A 71 -10.06 -14.12 4.39
C ASP A 71 -9.14 -12.89 4.39
N VAL A 72 -8.06 -12.93 5.17
CA VAL A 72 -7.21 -11.76 5.38
C VAL A 72 -5.75 -12.13 5.15
N VAL A 73 -5.12 -11.53 4.13
CA VAL A 73 -3.68 -11.64 3.89
C VAL A 73 -2.99 -10.45 4.53
N MET A 74 -2.19 -10.68 5.56
CA MET A 74 -1.54 -9.63 6.34
C MET A 74 -0.08 -9.53 5.96
N THR A 75 0.31 -8.42 5.34
CA THR A 75 1.71 -8.06 5.15
C THR A 75 2.15 -7.11 6.25
N ILE A 76 3.00 -7.60 7.14
CA ILE A 76 3.55 -6.82 8.25
C ILE A 76 4.90 -6.20 7.84
N SER A 77 5.17 -4.97 8.26
CA SER A 77 6.50 -4.36 8.05
C SER A 77 7.57 -5.07 8.90
N GLY A 78 8.84 -4.95 8.51
CA GLY A 78 9.95 -5.52 9.29
C GLY A 78 10.01 -4.95 10.71
N ILE A 79 9.67 -3.66 10.88
CA ILE A 79 9.55 -3.02 12.20
C ILE A 79 8.41 -3.67 13.01
N PHE A 80 7.26 -3.97 12.38
CA PHE A 80 6.17 -4.65 13.07
C PHE A 80 6.59 -6.04 13.55
N ARG A 81 7.25 -6.82 12.68
CA ARG A 81 7.80 -8.15 13.02
C ARG A 81 8.71 -8.09 14.26
N ASP A 82 9.62 -7.11 14.28
CA ASP A 82 10.64 -7.00 15.34
C ASP A 82 10.06 -6.51 16.68
N LEU A 83 9.06 -5.63 16.66
CA LEU A 83 8.47 -5.06 17.88
C LEU A 83 7.30 -5.87 18.43
N PHE A 84 6.57 -6.59 17.57
CA PHE A 84 5.27 -7.18 17.89
C PHE A 84 5.22 -8.69 17.67
N SER A 85 6.32 -9.40 17.88
CA SER A 85 6.38 -10.86 17.66
C SER A 85 5.26 -11.64 18.38
N PRO A 86 4.86 -11.33 19.64
CA PRO A 86 3.70 -11.96 20.27
C PRO A 86 2.38 -11.71 19.52
N THR A 87 2.19 -10.49 18.98
CA THR A 87 1.02 -10.13 18.20
C THR A 87 1.00 -10.84 16.84
N VAL A 88 2.16 -11.02 16.20
CA VAL A 88 2.30 -11.81 14.97
C VAL A 88 1.81 -13.24 15.17
N LEU A 89 2.21 -13.87 16.28
CA LEU A 89 1.72 -15.21 16.63
C LEU A 89 0.22 -15.22 16.94
N LEU A 90 -0.32 -14.13 17.48
CA LEU A 90 -1.75 -14.00 17.75
C LEU A 90 -2.58 -13.85 16.45
N LEU A 91 -2.05 -13.12 15.46
CA LEU A 91 -2.65 -13.02 14.12
C LEU A 91 -2.71 -14.38 13.44
N ASP A 92 -1.61 -15.15 13.44
CA ASP A 92 -1.59 -16.53 12.91
C ASP A 92 -2.56 -17.44 13.68
N LYS A 93 -2.61 -17.33 15.01
CA LYS A 93 -3.56 -18.07 15.84
C LYS A 93 -5.01 -17.79 15.46
N ALA A 94 -5.35 -16.53 15.19
CA ALA A 94 -6.69 -16.15 14.72
C ALA A 94 -7.05 -16.79 13.37
N VAL A 95 -6.11 -16.77 12.42
CA VAL A 95 -6.30 -17.38 11.09
C VAL A 95 -6.54 -18.89 11.23
N ARG A 96 -5.68 -19.58 11.98
CA ARG A 96 -5.81 -21.04 12.20
C ARG A 96 -7.10 -21.40 12.92
N LEU A 97 -7.48 -20.65 13.95
CA LEU A 97 -8.75 -20.81 14.66
C LEU A 97 -9.92 -20.74 13.69
N VAL A 98 -9.98 -19.68 12.86
CA VAL A 98 -11.10 -19.46 11.94
C VAL A 98 -11.14 -20.48 10.81
N ALA A 99 -9.99 -20.92 10.30
CA ALA A 99 -9.92 -21.95 9.26
C ALA A 99 -10.48 -23.29 9.75
N ASP A 100 -10.33 -23.61 11.04
CA ASP A 100 -10.75 -24.89 11.63
C ASP A 100 -12.24 -24.95 12.02
N LEU A 101 -12.89 -23.80 12.23
CA LEU A 101 -14.31 -23.71 12.61
C LEU A 101 -15.22 -24.53 11.67
N ASP A 102 -16.16 -25.30 12.24
CA ASP A 102 -17.15 -26.04 11.45
C ASP A 102 -18.31 -25.14 10.98
N GLU A 103 -18.02 -24.29 9.99
CA GLU A 103 -18.96 -23.32 9.43
C GLU A 103 -19.17 -23.54 7.92
N PRO A 104 -20.34 -23.14 7.38
CA PRO A 104 -20.59 -23.17 5.94
C PRO A 104 -19.58 -22.32 5.15
N SER A 105 -19.13 -22.81 4.00
CA SER A 105 -18.15 -22.13 3.15
C SER A 105 -18.58 -20.74 2.66
N GLU A 106 -19.90 -20.50 2.53
CA GLU A 106 -20.45 -19.19 2.16
C GLU A 106 -20.43 -18.17 3.31
N MET A 107 -20.20 -18.62 4.55
CA MET A 107 -20.10 -17.78 5.74
C MET A 107 -18.68 -17.71 6.31
N ASN A 108 -17.76 -18.51 5.78
CA ASN A 108 -16.35 -18.51 6.18
C ASN A 108 -15.46 -18.67 4.95
N TYR A 109 -15.08 -17.53 4.37
CA TYR A 109 -14.29 -17.49 3.14
C TYR A 109 -12.86 -17.99 3.35
N LEU A 110 -12.26 -17.73 4.53
CA LEU A 110 -10.95 -18.27 4.88
C LEU A 110 -10.97 -19.81 4.85
N ARG A 111 -11.91 -20.43 5.55
CA ARG A 111 -12.08 -21.89 5.54
C ARG A 111 -12.33 -22.41 4.13
N ARG A 112 -13.21 -21.76 3.36
CA ARG A 112 -13.47 -22.14 1.96
C ARG A 112 -12.17 -22.19 1.15
N HIS A 113 -11.35 -21.14 1.23
CA HIS A 113 -10.09 -21.06 0.47
C HIS A 113 -9.05 -22.07 0.93
N VAL A 114 -8.89 -22.26 2.25
CA VAL A 114 -7.98 -23.26 2.82
C VAL A 114 -8.39 -24.66 2.39
N MET A 115 -9.66 -25.01 2.54
CA MET A 115 -10.18 -26.33 2.19
C MET A 115 -10.09 -26.62 0.70
N GLU A 116 -10.31 -25.63 -0.16
CA GLU A 116 -10.13 -25.78 -1.61
C GLU A 116 -8.67 -26.12 -1.96
N GLN A 117 -7.69 -25.44 -1.34
CA GLN A 117 -6.28 -25.72 -1.59
C GLN A 117 -5.87 -27.11 -1.10
N VAL A 118 -6.33 -27.50 0.09
CA VAL A 118 -6.00 -28.82 0.68
C VAL A 118 -6.69 -29.96 -0.07
N ARG A 119 -7.96 -29.82 -0.45
CA ARG A 119 -8.71 -30.89 -1.16
C ARG A 119 -8.25 -31.12 -2.59
N ASN A 120 -7.71 -30.10 -3.23
CA ASN A 120 -7.18 -30.18 -4.59
C ASN A 120 -5.69 -30.57 -4.61
N ASP A 121 -5.13 -31.03 -3.49
CA ASP A 121 -3.72 -31.39 -3.32
C ASP A 121 -2.74 -30.28 -3.77
N VAL A 122 -3.14 -29.01 -3.64
CA VAL A 122 -2.33 -27.86 -4.06
C VAL A 122 -1.19 -27.62 -3.08
N CYS A 123 -1.46 -27.74 -1.77
CA CYS A 123 -0.47 -27.57 -0.71
C CYS A 123 -0.90 -28.25 0.61
N HIS A 124 0.05 -28.38 1.54
CA HIS A 124 -0.23 -28.86 2.89
C HIS A 124 -1.03 -27.81 3.68
N PHE A 125 -1.78 -28.24 4.71
CA PHE A 125 -2.62 -27.36 5.53
C PHE A 125 -1.86 -26.14 6.07
N ASP A 126 -0.63 -26.33 6.56
CA ASP A 126 0.21 -25.25 7.09
C ASP A 126 0.57 -24.18 6.06
N ASP A 127 0.70 -24.54 4.78
CA ASP A 127 0.88 -23.55 3.71
C ASP A 127 -0.45 -22.92 3.33
N ALA A 128 -1.54 -23.69 3.31
CA ALA A 128 -2.87 -23.19 2.96
C ALA A 128 -3.38 -22.12 3.94
N VAL A 129 -3.05 -22.23 5.23
CA VAL A 129 -3.42 -21.25 6.27
C VAL A 129 -2.40 -20.11 6.43
N ALA A 130 -1.28 -20.11 5.71
CA ALA A 130 -0.31 -19.03 5.82
C ALA A 130 -0.91 -17.70 5.34
N ARG A 131 -1.04 -16.74 6.27
CA ARG A 131 -1.63 -15.42 6.01
C ARG A 131 -0.85 -14.25 6.59
N VAL A 132 0.16 -14.50 7.43
CA VAL A 132 0.99 -13.45 8.03
C VAL A 132 2.37 -13.49 7.40
N PHE A 133 2.69 -12.46 6.63
CA PHE A 133 3.88 -12.40 5.78
C PHE A 133 4.70 -11.14 6.06
N SER A 134 6.03 -11.25 5.98
CA SER A 134 6.95 -10.12 6.12
C SER A 134 8.21 -10.31 5.28
N ASN A 135 9.19 -9.43 5.50
CA ASN A 135 10.55 -9.64 5.03
C ASN A 135 11.23 -10.79 5.77
N ALA A 136 12.24 -11.39 5.14
CA ALA A 136 13.20 -12.26 5.81
C ALA A 136 13.75 -11.60 7.10
N PRO A 137 14.12 -12.37 8.13
CA PRO A 137 14.72 -11.83 9.34
C PRO A 137 15.90 -10.90 9.02
N GLY A 138 15.97 -9.74 9.70
CA GLY A 138 17.00 -8.72 9.47
C GLY A 138 16.84 -7.88 8.20
N ASN A 139 15.83 -8.15 7.37
CA ASN A 139 15.53 -7.36 6.17
C ASN A 139 14.30 -6.46 6.38
N TYR A 140 14.26 -5.35 5.65
CA TYR A 140 13.22 -4.31 5.71
C TYR A 140 12.87 -3.81 4.31
N GLY A 141 11.65 -3.29 4.14
CA GLY A 141 11.19 -2.69 2.88
C GLY A 141 10.94 -3.70 1.75
N THR A 142 10.22 -3.28 0.72
CA THR A 142 9.92 -4.07 -0.49
C THR A 142 10.84 -3.70 -1.64
N ASN A 143 11.69 -2.69 -1.49
CA ASN A 143 12.51 -2.08 -2.56
C ASN A 143 11.71 -1.58 -3.78
N VAL A 144 10.37 -1.64 -3.76
CA VAL A 144 9.52 -1.09 -4.82
C VAL A 144 9.72 0.43 -4.90
N ASN A 145 9.84 1.11 -3.76
CA ASN A 145 10.18 2.53 -3.72
C ASN A 145 11.51 2.83 -4.43
N PHE A 146 12.59 2.13 -4.09
CA PHE A 146 13.89 2.37 -4.75
C PHE A 146 13.83 2.10 -6.25
N MET A 147 13.17 1.01 -6.66
CA MET A 147 13.00 0.69 -8.09
C MET A 147 12.25 1.81 -8.82
N VAL A 148 11.16 2.33 -8.23
CA VAL A 148 10.35 3.45 -8.73
C VAL A 148 11.16 4.76 -8.78
N MET A 149 11.83 5.10 -7.69
CA MET A 149 12.56 6.36 -7.54
C MET A 149 13.76 6.42 -8.49
N ASP A 150 14.44 5.30 -8.71
CA ASP A 150 15.61 5.20 -9.60
C ASP A 150 15.24 4.88 -11.06
N SER A 151 13.94 4.78 -11.41
CA SER A 151 13.46 4.49 -12.76
C SER A 151 13.93 3.12 -13.32
N GLN A 152 14.23 2.15 -12.44
CA GLN A 152 14.90 0.88 -12.78
C GLN A 152 13.93 -0.30 -13.03
N TRP A 153 12.90 -0.11 -13.85
CA TRP A 153 12.05 -1.22 -14.34
C TRP A 153 11.52 -0.94 -15.75
N ASP A 154 11.34 -2.02 -16.51
CA ASP A 154 10.78 -1.96 -17.87
C ASP A 154 9.27 -2.25 -17.91
N ARG A 155 8.80 -3.16 -17.04
CA ARG A 155 7.39 -3.60 -16.98
C ARG A 155 6.85 -3.55 -15.57
N ASP A 156 5.62 -3.07 -15.42
CA ASP A 156 4.99 -2.83 -14.10
C ASP A 156 4.79 -4.11 -13.30
N GLU A 157 4.63 -5.27 -13.95
CA GLU A 157 4.51 -6.56 -13.25
C GLU A 157 5.76 -6.86 -12.42
N THR A 158 6.92 -6.34 -12.83
CA THR A 158 8.20 -6.49 -12.10
C THR A 158 8.12 -5.92 -10.68
N LEU A 159 7.35 -4.84 -10.48
CA LEU A 159 7.16 -4.22 -9.16
C LEU A 159 6.38 -5.16 -8.23
N GLY A 160 5.34 -5.83 -8.75
CA GLY A 160 4.57 -6.84 -8.02
C GLY A 160 5.41 -8.08 -7.68
N GLU A 161 6.25 -8.55 -8.61
CA GLU A 161 7.16 -9.68 -8.36
C GLU A 161 8.26 -9.35 -7.35
N LEU A 162 8.82 -8.14 -7.41
CA LEU A 162 9.79 -7.66 -6.42
C LEU A 162 9.16 -7.60 -5.03
N PHE A 163 7.94 -7.09 -4.93
CA PHE A 163 7.18 -7.08 -3.67
C PHE A 163 7.08 -8.49 -3.09
N VAL A 164 6.60 -9.46 -3.88
CA VAL A 164 6.43 -10.84 -3.41
C VAL A 164 7.76 -11.47 -3.02
N THR A 165 8.80 -11.34 -3.84
CA THR A 165 10.13 -11.89 -3.54
C THR A 165 10.63 -11.41 -2.18
N ARG A 166 10.41 -10.12 -1.87
CA ARG A 166 10.89 -9.53 -0.61
C ARG A 166 9.95 -9.73 0.58
N LYS A 167 8.69 -10.09 0.34
CA LYS A 167 7.64 -10.21 1.37
C LYS A 167 7.08 -11.63 1.55
N CYS A 168 7.56 -12.63 0.81
CA CYS A 168 7.04 -13.99 0.85
C CYS A 168 7.40 -14.81 2.10
N PHE A 169 7.94 -14.19 3.14
CA PHE A 169 8.39 -14.92 4.33
C PHE A 169 7.25 -15.01 5.34
N ALA A 170 6.76 -16.23 5.58
CA ALA A 170 5.66 -16.50 6.50
C ALA A 170 6.12 -16.47 7.96
N TYR A 171 5.24 -15.99 8.83
CA TYR A 171 5.41 -15.94 10.28
C TYR A 171 4.20 -16.54 10.99
N GLY A 172 4.42 -17.26 12.09
CA GLY A 172 3.33 -17.89 12.83
C GLY A 172 3.79 -19.13 13.59
N ARG A 173 2.94 -20.15 13.64
CA ARG A 173 3.29 -21.50 14.08
C ARG A 173 3.05 -22.51 12.98
N ASP A 174 3.57 -23.72 13.10
CA ASP A 174 3.19 -24.87 12.28
C ASP A 174 2.14 -25.75 13.00
N SER A 175 1.71 -26.85 12.36
CA SER A 175 0.73 -27.78 12.93
C SER A 175 1.20 -28.50 14.20
N GLU A 176 2.51 -28.56 14.43
CA GLU A 176 3.11 -29.10 15.65
C GLU A 176 3.25 -28.03 16.76
N GLY A 177 2.86 -26.78 16.47
CA GLY A 177 2.95 -25.65 17.38
C GLY A 177 4.33 -25.01 17.47
N ARG A 178 5.30 -25.41 16.63
CA ARG A 178 6.64 -24.80 16.57
C ARG A 178 6.54 -23.42 15.93
N ALA A 179 7.34 -22.48 16.41
CA ALA A 179 7.37 -21.14 15.83
C ALA A 179 7.96 -21.19 14.41
N VAL A 180 7.28 -20.52 13.48
CA VAL A 180 7.74 -20.28 12.11
C VAL A 180 8.17 -18.83 12.04
N GLU A 181 9.46 -18.60 11.85
CA GLU A 181 10.04 -17.26 11.83
C GLU A 181 10.73 -17.01 10.49
N GLY A 182 10.00 -16.37 9.58
CA GLY A 182 10.55 -15.97 8.28
C GLY A 182 10.87 -17.14 7.36
N ARG A 183 9.99 -18.15 7.31
CA ARG A 183 10.09 -19.24 6.33
C ARG A 183 9.69 -18.71 4.96
N GLU A 184 10.54 -18.90 3.96
CA GLU A 184 10.21 -18.58 2.57
C GLU A 184 9.00 -19.41 2.10
N ALA A 185 7.93 -18.74 1.71
CA ALA A 185 6.63 -19.34 1.40
C ALA A 185 5.95 -18.63 0.22
N GLN A 186 6.72 -18.37 -0.85
CA GLN A 186 6.23 -17.71 -2.06
C GLN A 186 4.99 -18.37 -2.65
N GLY A 187 4.98 -19.70 -2.77
CA GLY A 187 3.81 -20.43 -3.29
C GLY A 187 2.54 -20.19 -2.45
N ALA A 188 2.66 -20.13 -1.12
CA ALA A 188 1.54 -19.86 -0.23
C ALA A 188 1.04 -18.41 -0.37
N LEU A 189 1.97 -17.45 -0.44
CA LEU A 189 1.62 -16.05 -0.68
C LEU A 189 0.92 -15.88 -2.04
N ASP A 190 1.45 -16.49 -3.10
CA ASP A 190 0.85 -16.44 -4.45
C ASP A 190 -0.58 -16.97 -4.45
N GLN A 191 -0.83 -18.11 -3.79
CA GLN A 191 -2.17 -18.69 -3.68
C GLN A 191 -3.14 -17.81 -2.88
N ALA A 192 -2.66 -17.15 -1.84
CA ALA A 192 -3.46 -16.23 -1.05
C ALA A 192 -3.81 -14.96 -1.85
N LEU A 193 -2.82 -14.34 -2.51
CA LEU A 193 -3.01 -13.11 -3.28
C LEU A 193 -3.93 -13.27 -4.50
N ARG A 194 -3.98 -14.47 -5.12
CA ARG A 194 -4.92 -14.78 -6.24
C ARG A 194 -6.39 -14.56 -5.90
N ARG A 195 -6.75 -14.56 -4.61
CA ARG A 195 -8.14 -14.47 -4.12
C ARG A 195 -8.46 -13.11 -3.53
N VAL A 196 -7.49 -12.21 -3.45
CA VAL A 196 -7.65 -10.88 -2.88
C VAL A 196 -8.46 -10.00 -3.84
N GLU A 197 -9.52 -9.39 -3.32
CA GLU A 197 -10.40 -8.52 -4.09
C GLU A 197 -10.32 -7.06 -3.62
N ALA A 198 -9.76 -6.82 -2.44
CA ALA A 198 -9.48 -5.48 -1.95
C ALA A 198 -8.15 -5.43 -1.19
N THR A 199 -7.45 -4.30 -1.28
CA THR A 199 -6.25 -4.00 -0.51
C THR A 199 -6.50 -2.80 0.40
N TYR A 200 -5.84 -2.78 1.56
CA TYR A 200 -6.11 -1.76 2.56
C TYR A 200 -4.90 -1.40 3.43
N GLN A 201 -4.76 -0.11 3.75
CA GLN A 201 -3.79 0.41 4.71
C GLN A 201 -4.39 1.58 5.52
N ASN A 202 -4.03 1.69 6.81
CA ASN A 202 -4.33 2.87 7.63
C ASN A 202 -3.31 3.98 7.38
N ILE A 203 -3.77 5.23 7.36
CA ILE A 203 -2.91 6.42 7.37
C ILE A 203 -2.63 6.80 8.82
N ASP A 204 -1.35 6.90 9.17
CA ASP A 204 -0.87 6.92 10.55
C ASP A 204 -0.60 8.32 11.13
N THR A 205 -0.87 9.39 10.37
CA THR A 205 -0.75 10.79 10.80
C THR A 205 -1.53 11.72 9.87
N PHE A 206 -1.94 12.89 10.39
CA PHE A 206 -2.48 13.98 9.57
C PHE A 206 -1.39 14.74 8.79
N GLU A 207 -0.14 14.70 9.28
CA GLU A 207 0.96 15.47 8.73
C GLU A 207 1.58 14.78 7.51
N ILE A 208 1.76 13.46 7.60
CA ILE A 208 2.34 12.61 6.56
C ILE A 208 1.21 11.85 5.86
N GLY A 209 0.87 12.30 4.67
CA GLY A 209 -0.05 11.65 3.75
C GLY A 209 0.65 10.65 2.82
N ILE A 210 -0.12 10.14 1.88
CA ILE A 210 0.31 9.10 0.93
C ILE A 210 1.25 9.61 -0.17
N THR A 211 1.35 10.92 -0.34
CA THR A 211 2.28 11.57 -1.27
C THR A 211 3.48 12.21 -0.57
N ASP A 212 3.51 12.27 0.77
CA ASP A 212 4.64 12.83 1.52
C ASP A 212 5.79 11.83 1.69
N VAL A 213 5.48 10.53 1.71
CA VAL A 213 6.47 9.45 1.84
C VAL A 213 6.23 8.35 0.81
N ASP A 214 7.31 7.70 0.43
CA ASP A 214 7.34 6.61 -0.56
C ASP A 214 6.78 5.29 -0.01
N HIS A 215 6.87 5.09 1.30
CA HIS A 215 6.49 3.85 1.96
C HIS A 215 5.02 3.43 1.72
N TYR A 216 4.08 4.36 1.48
CA TYR A 216 2.70 3.96 1.20
C TYR A 216 2.56 3.27 -0.16
N PHE A 217 3.12 3.83 -1.24
CA PHE A 217 3.09 3.16 -2.55
C PHE A 217 4.02 1.94 -2.57
N GLU A 218 5.12 1.97 -1.82
CA GLU A 218 6.02 0.83 -1.61
C GLU A 218 5.25 -0.41 -1.10
N TYR A 219 4.37 -0.21 -0.12
CA TYR A 219 3.63 -1.28 0.54
C TYR A 219 2.26 -1.51 -0.06
N LEU A 220 1.33 -0.56 0.07
CA LEU A 220 -0.05 -0.70 -0.42
C LEU A 220 -0.08 -0.81 -1.94
N GLY A 221 0.68 0.04 -2.63
CA GLY A 221 0.83 -0.05 -4.08
C GLY A 221 1.48 -1.37 -4.48
N GLY A 222 2.63 -1.71 -3.89
CA GLY A 222 3.35 -2.96 -4.17
C GLY A 222 2.49 -4.23 -4.00
N ILE A 223 1.71 -4.33 -2.91
CA ILE A 223 0.79 -5.46 -2.74
C ILE A 223 -0.36 -5.43 -3.74
N SER A 224 -0.85 -4.24 -4.11
CA SER A 224 -1.93 -4.10 -5.09
C SER A 224 -1.48 -4.54 -6.47
N LYS A 225 -0.26 -4.18 -6.90
CA LYS A 225 0.34 -4.68 -8.15
C LYS A 225 0.58 -6.19 -8.12
N ALA A 226 1.03 -6.72 -6.97
CA ALA A 226 1.22 -8.15 -6.79
C ALA A 226 -0.11 -8.93 -6.89
N VAL A 227 -1.17 -8.41 -6.29
CA VAL A 227 -2.54 -8.95 -6.40
C VAL A 227 -3.03 -8.86 -7.82
N GLU A 228 -2.94 -7.70 -8.47
CA GLU A 228 -3.38 -7.49 -9.86
C GLU A 228 -2.78 -8.54 -10.81
N THR A 229 -1.47 -8.75 -10.71
CA THR A 229 -0.74 -9.73 -11.54
C THR A 229 -1.22 -11.17 -11.28
N ARG A 230 -1.55 -11.52 -10.04
CA ARG A 230 -1.89 -12.90 -9.64
C ARG A 230 -3.37 -13.21 -9.84
N ALA A 231 -4.23 -12.28 -9.45
CA ALA A 231 -5.69 -12.37 -9.58
C ALA A 231 -6.16 -12.04 -11.00
N GLN A 232 -5.30 -11.48 -11.85
CA GLN A 232 -5.63 -11.02 -13.22
C GLN A 232 -6.76 -9.97 -13.21
N ALA A 233 -6.90 -9.26 -12.09
CA ALA A 233 -7.90 -8.22 -11.87
C ALA A 233 -7.37 -7.25 -10.82
N ARG A 234 -7.51 -5.94 -11.09
CA ARG A 234 -7.12 -4.88 -10.16
C ARG A 234 -8.01 -4.94 -8.91
N PRO A 235 -7.45 -5.05 -7.69
CA PRO A 235 -8.26 -5.04 -6.48
C PRO A 235 -8.81 -3.63 -6.20
N SER A 236 -9.90 -3.54 -5.44
CA SER A 236 -10.32 -2.25 -4.88
C SER A 236 -9.34 -1.81 -3.80
N ILE A 237 -8.75 -0.61 -3.94
CA ILE A 237 -7.71 -0.12 -3.03
C ILE A 237 -8.30 0.94 -2.10
N TYR A 238 -8.26 0.70 -0.79
CA TYR A 238 -8.85 1.60 0.20
C TYR A 238 -7.85 2.05 1.25
N LEU A 239 -8.09 3.24 1.78
CA LEU A 239 -7.35 3.80 2.90
C LEU A 239 -8.30 4.36 3.94
N SER A 240 -7.88 4.35 5.19
CA SER A 240 -8.58 5.03 6.28
C SER A 240 -7.69 6.05 6.93
N ASP A 241 -8.24 7.24 7.13
CA ASP A 241 -7.70 8.22 8.07
C ASP A 241 -8.15 7.82 9.48
N SER A 242 -7.36 6.99 10.16
CA SER A 242 -7.70 6.45 11.49
C SER A 242 -7.59 7.49 12.61
N LEU A 243 -6.98 8.65 12.35
CA LEU A 243 -6.83 9.70 13.36
C LEU A 243 -7.95 10.75 13.32
N SER A 244 -8.65 10.85 12.20
CA SER A 244 -9.87 11.65 12.10
C SER A 244 -10.96 11.12 13.04
N ARG A 245 -11.63 12.02 13.76
CA ARG A 245 -12.81 11.70 14.60
C ARG A 245 -13.91 11.00 13.79
N ASP A 246 -14.01 11.36 12.51
CA ASP A 246 -14.83 10.68 11.52
C ASP A 246 -13.88 9.85 10.64
N ALA A 247 -13.47 8.67 11.10
CA ALA A 247 -12.61 7.79 10.31
C ALA A 247 -13.34 7.37 9.02
N ARG A 248 -12.92 7.94 7.90
CA ARG A 248 -13.53 7.74 6.58
C ARG A 248 -12.67 6.80 5.75
N ILE A 249 -13.32 5.76 5.24
CA ILE A 249 -12.76 4.92 4.19
C ILE A 249 -12.88 5.68 2.87
N ARG A 250 -11.75 5.84 2.18
CA ARG A 250 -11.67 6.39 0.84
C ARG A 250 -11.01 5.38 -0.09
N SER A 251 -11.37 5.43 -1.36
CA SER A 251 -10.55 4.82 -2.41
C SER A 251 -9.19 5.51 -2.50
N LEU A 252 -8.21 4.82 -3.07
CA LEU A 252 -6.90 5.40 -3.35
C LEU A 252 -7.03 6.62 -4.26
N GLU A 253 -7.84 6.56 -5.31
CA GLU A 253 -8.05 7.66 -6.26
C GLU A 253 -8.67 8.90 -5.57
N GLU A 254 -9.66 8.72 -4.70
CA GLU A 254 -10.21 9.81 -3.88
C GLU A 254 -9.14 10.45 -2.99
N THR A 255 -8.24 9.63 -2.44
CA THR A 255 -7.17 10.09 -1.53
C THR A 255 -6.07 10.83 -2.30
N VAL A 256 -5.61 10.30 -3.42
CA VAL A 256 -4.64 10.95 -4.33
C VAL A 256 -5.19 12.31 -4.79
N ARG A 257 -6.44 12.37 -5.28
CA ARG A 257 -7.09 13.63 -5.68
C ARG A 257 -7.15 14.65 -4.54
N LEU A 258 -7.47 14.19 -3.33
CA LEU A 258 -7.54 15.05 -2.14
C LEU A 258 -6.16 15.62 -1.79
N GLU A 259 -5.13 14.78 -1.79
CA GLU A 259 -3.76 15.20 -1.49
C GLU A 259 -3.19 16.12 -2.56
N SER A 260 -3.38 15.82 -3.84
CA SER A 260 -2.96 16.72 -4.92
C SER A 260 -3.60 18.11 -4.77
N ARG A 261 -4.89 18.20 -4.43
CA ARG A 261 -5.59 19.49 -4.24
C ARG A 261 -5.23 20.22 -2.95
N SER A 262 -4.87 19.50 -1.89
CA SER A 262 -4.59 20.09 -0.58
C SER A 262 -3.10 20.38 -0.36
N LYS A 263 -2.21 19.71 -1.10
CA LYS A 263 -0.75 19.86 -1.03
C LYS A 263 -0.16 20.30 -2.37
N THR A 264 0.24 19.38 -3.24
CA THR A 264 1.06 19.65 -4.45
C THR A 264 0.51 20.80 -5.32
N LEU A 265 -0.81 20.88 -5.52
CA LEU A 265 -1.46 21.91 -6.33
C LEU A 265 -2.12 23.02 -5.51
N ASN A 266 -1.90 23.05 -4.19
CA ASN A 266 -2.41 24.10 -3.31
C ASN A 266 -1.39 25.24 -3.21
N PRO A 267 -1.72 26.48 -3.65
CA PRO A 267 -0.83 27.62 -3.56
C PRO A 267 -0.31 27.89 -2.16
N LYS A 268 -1.13 27.70 -1.13
CA LYS A 268 -0.68 27.92 0.26
C LYS A 268 0.41 26.93 0.67
N TRP A 269 0.33 25.70 0.17
CA TRP A 269 1.30 24.66 0.49
C TRP A 269 2.60 24.87 -0.29
N TYR A 270 2.55 24.93 -1.63
CA TYR A 270 3.78 25.03 -2.41
C TYR A 270 4.47 26.39 -2.22
N GLU A 271 3.75 27.50 -2.02
CA GLU A 271 4.38 28.78 -1.66
C GLU A 271 5.03 28.72 -0.27
N GLY A 272 4.39 28.02 0.68
CA GLY A 272 4.95 27.74 1.99
C GLY A 272 6.27 26.97 1.89
N MET A 273 6.31 25.91 1.08
CA MET A 273 7.53 25.14 0.82
C MET A 273 8.61 26.01 0.18
N LEU A 274 8.29 26.76 -0.87
CA LEU A 274 9.25 27.60 -1.60
C LEU A 274 9.90 28.70 -0.75
N ASN A 275 9.29 29.09 0.38
CA ASN A 275 9.94 30.00 1.34
C ASN A 275 11.15 29.36 2.05
N HIS A 276 11.29 28.03 2.00
CA HIS A 276 12.44 27.29 2.51
C HIS A 276 13.48 26.99 1.42
N GLY A 277 13.39 27.64 0.26
CA GLY A 277 14.40 27.63 -0.79
C GLY A 277 14.70 26.24 -1.34
N PHE A 278 15.96 25.82 -1.27
CA PHE A 278 16.45 24.56 -1.84
C PHE A 278 15.64 23.33 -1.40
N ARG A 279 15.39 23.20 -0.09
CA ARG A 279 14.61 22.08 0.46
C ARG A 279 13.14 22.16 0.08
N GLY A 280 12.59 23.36 -0.04
CA GLY A 280 11.22 23.56 -0.47
C GLY A 280 10.92 22.98 -1.85
N VAL A 281 11.82 23.21 -2.80
CA VAL A 281 11.71 22.62 -4.15
C VAL A 281 11.88 21.09 -4.10
N ALA A 282 12.78 20.59 -3.25
CA ALA A 282 12.96 19.14 -3.07
C ALA A 282 11.70 18.47 -2.51
N GLU A 283 10.97 19.10 -1.57
CA GLU A 283 9.69 18.58 -1.09
C GLU A 283 8.62 18.54 -2.19
N ILE A 284 8.53 19.60 -3.02
CA ILE A 284 7.60 19.62 -4.15
C ILE A 284 7.90 18.48 -5.14
N GLU A 285 9.18 18.30 -5.47
CA GLU A 285 9.62 17.23 -6.37
C GLU A 285 9.34 15.84 -5.77
N SER A 286 9.65 15.63 -4.49
CA SER A 286 9.35 14.39 -3.76
C SER A 286 7.87 14.03 -3.84
N HIS A 287 6.97 15.00 -3.63
CA HIS A 287 5.52 14.79 -3.77
C HIS A 287 5.12 14.36 -5.20
N VAL A 288 5.73 14.93 -6.24
CA VAL A 288 5.47 14.54 -7.63
C VAL A 288 6.00 13.12 -7.90
N SER A 289 7.19 12.79 -7.41
CA SER A 289 7.78 11.46 -7.54
C SER A 289 6.98 10.38 -6.79
N ASN A 290 6.49 10.68 -5.58
CA ASN A 290 5.59 9.79 -4.82
C ASN A 290 4.23 9.63 -5.50
N THR A 291 3.68 10.71 -6.08
CA THR A 291 2.46 10.65 -6.91
C THR A 291 2.68 9.71 -8.09
N PHE A 292 3.82 9.82 -8.79
CA PHE A 292 4.17 8.91 -9.87
C PHE A 292 4.30 7.45 -9.41
N GLY A 293 4.81 7.19 -8.20
CA GLY A 293 4.84 5.85 -7.62
C GLY A 293 3.45 5.21 -7.51
N TRP A 294 2.40 5.99 -7.27
CA TRP A 294 1.02 5.50 -7.28
C TRP A 294 0.50 5.11 -8.66
N SER A 295 0.96 5.75 -9.73
CA SER A 295 0.66 5.30 -11.10
C SER A 295 1.33 3.96 -11.37
N ALA A 296 2.63 3.85 -11.08
CA ALA A 296 3.40 2.64 -11.34
C ALA A 296 2.89 1.42 -10.57
N THR A 297 2.45 1.61 -9.33
CA THR A 297 2.07 0.50 -8.45
C THR A 297 0.57 0.24 -8.41
N ALA A 298 -0.27 1.20 -8.76
CA ALA A 298 -1.71 1.09 -8.56
C ALA A 298 -2.57 1.70 -9.66
N ASP A 299 -2.01 2.34 -10.69
CA ASP A 299 -2.75 3.04 -11.75
C ASP A 299 -3.87 3.94 -11.17
N ALA A 300 -3.52 4.77 -10.19
CA ALA A 300 -4.49 5.49 -9.35
C ALA A 300 -4.42 7.02 -9.48
N VAL A 301 -3.61 7.54 -10.39
CA VAL A 301 -3.43 8.98 -10.60
C VAL A 301 -4.15 9.39 -11.88
N ASP A 302 -5.06 10.35 -11.78
CA ASP A 302 -5.73 10.87 -12.96
C ASP A 302 -4.78 11.74 -13.80
N ASP A 303 -4.96 11.70 -15.12
CA ASP A 303 -4.21 12.51 -16.11
C ASP A 303 -4.16 14.01 -15.78
N TRP A 304 -5.27 14.58 -15.28
CA TRP A 304 -5.35 16.00 -14.95
C TRP A 304 -4.35 16.42 -13.86
N ILE A 305 -3.95 15.50 -12.98
CA ILE A 305 -3.00 15.80 -11.89
C ILE A 305 -1.64 16.15 -12.50
N TYR A 306 -1.13 15.32 -13.40
CA TYR A 306 0.12 15.59 -14.11
C TYR A 306 0.04 16.84 -14.97
N THR A 307 -1.07 17.02 -15.69
CA THR A 307 -1.31 18.21 -16.50
C THR A 307 -1.27 19.49 -15.67
N GLU A 308 -1.89 19.52 -14.49
CA GLU A 308 -1.88 20.70 -13.63
C GLU A 308 -0.53 20.90 -12.91
N VAL A 309 0.19 19.82 -12.57
CA VAL A 309 1.59 19.91 -12.08
C VAL A 309 2.48 20.56 -13.14
N ALA A 310 2.41 20.09 -14.39
CA ALA A 310 3.17 20.64 -15.51
C ALA A 310 2.84 22.12 -15.73
N LYS A 311 1.56 22.50 -15.75
CA LYS A 311 1.15 23.90 -15.89
C LYS A 311 1.65 24.79 -14.76
N THR A 312 1.53 24.32 -13.52
CA THR A 312 1.85 25.11 -12.32
C THR A 312 3.34 25.33 -12.17
N PHE A 313 4.14 24.28 -12.29
CA PHE A 313 5.57 24.30 -11.94
C PHE A 313 6.49 24.49 -13.13
N VAL A 314 6.05 24.11 -14.33
CA VAL A 314 6.92 24.04 -15.52
C VAL A 314 6.52 25.07 -16.58
N LEU A 315 5.24 25.14 -16.95
CA LEU A 315 4.80 26.08 -18.00
C LEU A 315 4.68 27.53 -17.52
N ASN A 316 4.45 27.73 -16.22
CA ASN A 316 4.53 29.05 -15.63
C ASN A 316 5.99 29.49 -15.56
N GLN A 317 6.41 30.35 -16.49
CA GLN A 317 7.80 30.79 -16.61
C GLN A 317 8.36 31.44 -15.33
N ALA A 318 7.55 32.20 -14.60
CA ALA A 318 7.99 32.81 -13.34
C ALA A 318 8.20 31.76 -12.24
N MET A 319 7.35 30.73 -12.20
CA MET A 319 7.51 29.62 -11.27
C MET A 319 8.74 28.78 -11.64
N LEU A 320 8.88 28.39 -12.91
CA LEU A 320 10.02 27.61 -13.40
C LEU A 320 11.35 28.30 -13.08
N GLU A 321 11.46 29.60 -13.35
CA GLU A 321 12.67 30.38 -13.03
C GLU A 321 13.00 30.34 -11.53
N ARG A 322 11.96 30.44 -10.69
CA ARG A 322 12.11 30.34 -9.23
C ARG A 322 12.58 28.95 -8.82
N LEU A 323 11.97 27.88 -9.33
CA LEU A 323 12.40 26.50 -9.01
C LEU A 323 13.85 26.27 -9.43
N ARG A 324 14.18 26.67 -10.65
CA ARG A 324 15.52 26.56 -11.25
C ARG A 324 16.60 27.32 -10.48
N THR A 325 16.26 28.50 -9.98
CA THR A 325 17.17 29.31 -9.15
C THR A 325 17.35 28.71 -7.76
N LEU A 326 16.27 28.21 -7.14
CA LEU A 326 16.31 27.67 -5.79
C LEU A 326 16.95 26.29 -5.70
N ASN A 327 16.67 25.41 -6.67
CA ASN A 327 17.19 24.05 -6.74
C ASN A 327 17.06 23.49 -8.18
N PRO A 328 18.09 23.66 -9.02
CA PRO A 328 18.04 23.19 -10.41
C PRO A 328 17.97 21.67 -10.52
N HIS A 329 18.54 20.91 -9.56
CA HIS A 329 18.48 19.45 -9.55
C HIS A 329 17.05 18.93 -9.37
N SER A 330 16.32 19.46 -8.37
CA SER A 330 14.93 19.05 -8.14
C SER A 330 14.00 19.58 -9.25
N ALA A 331 14.27 20.75 -9.83
CA ALA A 331 13.54 21.21 -11.01
C ALA A 331 13.71 20.24 -12.20
N HIS A 332 14.95 19.80 -12.46
CA HIS A 332 15.25 18.80 -13.50
C HIS A 332 14.57 17.46 -13.22
N SER A 333 14.66 16.94 -11.98
CA SER A 333 14.01 15.69 -11.57
C SER A 333 12.48 15.74 -11.74
N LEU A 334 11.85 16.86 -11.36
CA LEU A 334 10.40 17.04 -11.53
C LEU A 334 9.99 16.95 -13.01
N VAL A 335 10.71 17.64 -13.90
CA VAL A 335 10.45 17.59 -15.36
C VAL A 335 10.71 16.19 -15.90
N GLY A 336 11.80 15.56 -15.47
CA GLY A 336 12.13 14.17 -15.81
C GLY A 336 11.01 13.20 -15.42
N ARG A 337 10.42 13.37 -14.24
CA ARG A 337 9.31 12.53 -13.76
C ARG A 337 8.02 12.72 -14.57
N LEU A 338 7.73 13.93 -15.04
CA LEU A 338 6.61 14.19 -15.95
C LEU A 338 6.85 13.53 -17.33
N LEU A 339 8.06 13.63 -17.86
CA LEU A 339 8.44 12.97 -19.12
C LEU A 339 8.39 11.44 -18.98
N GLU A 340 8.81 10.91 -17.83
CA GLU A 340 8.71 9.47 -17.53
C GLU A 340 7.26 9.01 -17.40
N ALA A 341 6.39 9.79 -16.74
CA ALA A 341 4.97 9.49 -16.67
C ALA A 341 4.35 9.33 -18.06
N HIS A 342 4.73 10.22 -19.00
CA HIS A 342 4.34 10.09 -20.39
C HIS A 342 4.97 8.87 -21.08
N GLY A 343 6.28 8.67 -20.94
CA GLY A 343 7.00 7.56 -21.57
C GLY A 343 6.51 6.17 -21.14
N ARG A 344 5.91 6.06 -19.95
CA ARG A 344 5.31 4.84 -19.40
C ARG A 344 3.80 4.73 -19.63
N GLY A 345 3.17 5.74 -20.24
CA GLY A 345 1.72 5.73 -20.52
C GLY A 345 0.83 6.06 -19.32
N TYR A 346 1.36 6.61 -18.23
CA TYR A 346 0.56 7.08 -17.09
C TYR A 346 -0.05 8.47 -17.34
N TRP A 347 0.44 9.17 -18.36
CA TRP A 347 0.03 10.53 -18.69
C TRP A 347 0.06 10.77 -20.20
N GLU A 348 -1.01 11.33 -20.75
CA GLU A 348 -1.15 11.64 -22.18
C GLU A 348 -1.26 13.15 -22.41
N PRO A 349 -0.15 13.92 -22.31
CA PRO A 349 -0.15 15.34 -22.63
C PRO A 349 -0.40 15.58 -24.12
N ASP A 350 -0.92 16.76 -24.46
CA ASP A 350 -0.90 17.22 -25.85
C ASP A 350 0.54 17.41 -26.36
N ALA A 351 0.72 17.32 -27.68
CA ALA A 351 2.04 17.37 -28.31
C ALA A 351 2.80 18.68 -28.02
N VAL A 352 2.08 19.80 -27.90
CA VAL A 352 2.69 21.11 -27.64
C VAL A 352 3.27 21.14 -26.23
N LEU A 353 2.54 20.62 -25.25
CA LEU A 353 2.99 20.48 -23.88
C LEU A 353 4.21 19.56 -23.78
N LEU A 354 4.18 18.41 -24.46
CA LEU A 354 5.27 17.45 -24.44
C LEU A 354 6.57 18.03 -25.02
N ASP A 355 6.50 18.69 -26.17
CA ASP A 355 7.67 19.31 -26.79
C ASP A 355 8.24 20.41 -25.89
N ARG A 356 7.36 21.18 -25.22
CA ARG A 356 7.79 22.19 -24.27
C ARG A 356 8.50 21.61 -23.05
N LEU A 357 8.05 20.46 -22.53
CA LEU A 357 8.74 19.77 -21.45
C LEU A 357 10.13 19.29 -21.86
N ARG A 358 10.29 18.78 -23.09
CA ARG A 358 11.59 18.35 -23.62
C ARG A 358 12.57 19.52 -23.76
N GLU A 359 12.11 20.66 -24.28
CA GLU A 359 12.92 21.88 -24.36
C GLU A 359 13.40 22.34 -22.97
N ILE A 360 12.50 22.34 -21.99
CA ILE A 360 12.83 22.75 -20.62
C ILE A 360 13.78 21.76 -19.96
N SER A 361 13.59 20.45 -20.18
CA SER A 361 14.50 19.42 -19.67
C SER A 361 15.92 19.64 -20.17
N GLY A 362 16.10 19.84 -21.49
CA GLY A 362 17.42 20.11 -22.07
C GLY A 362 18.05 21.39 -21.53
N SER A 363 17.27 22.47 -21.38
CA SER A 363 17.77 23.71 -20.79
C SER A 363 18.21 23.56 -19.32
N LEU A 364 17.56 22.69 -18.55
CA LEU A 364 17.95 22.41 -17.16
C LEU A 364 19.20 21.54 -17.10
N GLU A 365 19.34 20.58 -18.03
CA GLU A 365 20.54 19.75 -18.18
C GLU A 365 21.76 20.59 -18.53
N ASP A 366 21.67 21.47 -19.53
CA ASP A 366 22.74 22.41 -19.91
C ASP A 366 23.22 23.26 -18.71
N GLN A 367 22.28 23.70 -17.86
CA GLN A 367 22.61 24.46 -16.66
C GLN A 367 23.34 23.62 -15.62
N LEU A 368 22.93 22.36 -15.42
CA LEU A 368 23.55 21.45 -14.46
C LEU A 368 24.96 21.02 -14.90
N GLU A 369 25.17 20.86 -16.20
CA GLU A 369 26.47 20.50 -16.79
C GLU A 369 27.41 21.71 -16.97
N GLY A 370 26.90 22.94 -16.84
CA GLY A 370 27.68 24.17 -16.92
C GLY A 370 28.00 24.62 -18.35
N VAL A 371 27.13 24.26 -19.31
CA VAL A 371 27.26 24.58 -20.74
C VAL A 371 26.54 25.91 -21.11
N ALA A 372 25.82 26.51 -20.15
CA ALA A 372 24.96 27.67 -20.32
C ALA A 372 25.66 29.04 -20.49
#